data_AF-A0A3G9CZQ1-F1
#
_entry.id   AF-A0A3G9CZQ1-F1
#
_cell.length_a   1.000
_cell.length_b   1.000
_cell.length_c   1.000
_cell.angle_alpha   90.00
_cell.angle_beta   90.00
_cell.angle_gamma   90.00
#
_symmetry.space_group_name_H-M   'P 1'
#
loop_
_entity.id
_entity.type
_entity.pdbx_description
1 polymer ?
#
loop_
_entity_poly.entity_id
_entity_poly.type
_entity_poly.pdbx_seq_one_letter_code
_entity_poly.pdbx_strand_id
1 'polypeptide(L)'
;MLSLNFEKRDFLYDNGLVNIFSEMERHKEFKKLEDNNLKYKDSEISLNSLNLNFTGYRKDLEEIYFILRSFYYARVFEETKNYKPYYDPEKDKVIIGPKLNVKPFLQRSERTKDLLPRVDVPKSKLEELKKEEEILKLQSDKNVSGKLQYGKQSKVNVYLKPQRLGENISGRIKKLLKGERCILCGFDYSRYIDDSNKEKTFSILSTNLIFDFGTGDTLPSFRDHRNKKDMPICFMCDLIYRYGMMDNYFLNNNLFIISAPSLPLLYKIKNVLLIDSEYKENIKRNIKTNFIEDKDFFTTDIYSTLLLLLYKIKSEILERDELKLLNIFYFTVNSRGVDDLKNYNRMSYIIKFFDELKDLITNNGRPFLYSLINYASYKGMKDSKTKNLPREELSKNILYSLPIDPVLMDLSYNNLSINNPSTLNSQLLFEFFEKYLEVTGMNELKEIHEICMLVGDRIGYFAGETDNKSILYSIREIGNMEGLTEFFKDLEYEIVKEKAGAIWSSKPKGKDETYFSLIKRILQKSQDKKNITLIRNYLAIYAIQKYLSTKYAKTKGGA
;
A
#
# COMPACT_ATOMS: atom_id res chain seq x y z
N MET A 1 37.21 17.15 -17.76
CA MET A 1 35.84 16.64 -17.91
C MET A 1 35.72 15.40 -17.04
N LEU A 2 34.63 15.28 -16.28
CA LEU A 2 34.31 14.20 -15.38
C LEU A 2 33.23 13.32 -16.02
N SER A 3 33.37 12.00 -15.93
CA SER A 3 32.33 11.03 -16.27
C SER A 3 32.05 10.20 -15.02
N LEU A 4 30.83 10.22 -14.52
CA LEU A 4 30.38 9.42 -13.39
C LEU A 4 29.17 8.60 -13.77
N ASN A 5 29.21 7.31 -13.45
CA ASN A 5 28.12 6.39 -13.71
C ASN A 5 27.61 5.88 -12.37
N PHE A 6 26.37 6.20 -12.05
CA PHE A 6 25.69 5.67 -10.88
C PHE A 6 24.91 4.42 -11.29
N GLU A 7 25.56 3.26 -11.14
CA GLU A 7 25.01 1.97 -11.54
C GLU A 7 23.88 1.49 -10.63
N LYS A 8 23.02 0.63 -11.18
CA LYS A 8 22.04 -0.12 -10.38
C LYS A 8 22.73 -0.90 -9.26
N ARG A 9 22.13 -0.91 -8.07
CA ARG A 9 22.68 -1.56 -6.86
C ARG A 9 21.64 -2.39 -6.13
N ASP A 10 20.63 -1.73 -5.60
CA ASP A 10 19.52 -2.32 -4.86
C ASP A 10 18.24 -1.54 -5.16
N PHE A 11 17.08 -2.10 -4.80
CA PHE A 11 15.79 -1.50 -5.16
C PHE A 11 15.61 -0.07 -4.63
N LEU A 12 16.22 0.29 -3.50
CA LEU A 12 16.10 1.62 -2.91
C LEU A 12 17.00 2.61 -3.65
N TYR A 13 18.25 2.23 -3.92
CA TYR A 13 19.20 3.01 -4.70
C TYR A 13 18.68 3.23 -6.13
N ASP A 14 18.20 2.17 -6.79
CA ASP A 14 17.65 2.21 -8.15
C ASP A 14 16.44 3.16 -8.22
N ASN A 15 15.55 3.08 -7.23
CA ASN A 15 14.42 3.99 -7.10
C ASN A 15 14.90 5.44 -6.89
N GLY A 16 15.97 5.63 -6.12
CA GLY A 16 16.63 6.92 -5.90
C GLY A 16 17.20 7.53 -7.17
N LEU A 17 17.82 6.73 -8.05
CA LEU A 17 18.34 7.19 -9.34
C LEU A 17 17.21 7.75 -10.21
N VAL A 18 16.11 7.00 -10.32
CA VAL A 18 14.94 7.42 -11.10
C VAL A 18 14.27 8.66 -10.49
N ASN A 19 14.14 8.71 -9.17
CA ASN A 19 13.54 9.84 -8.49
C ASN A 19 14.37 11.12 -8.64
N ILE A 20 15.70 11.03 -8.56
CA ILE A 20 16.58 12.18 -8.84
C ILE A 20 16.43 12.64 -10.30
N PHE A 21 16.40 11.70 -11.26
CA PHE A 21 16.21 12.05 -12.66
C PHE A 21 14.86 12.74 -12.91
N SER A 22 13.77 12.19 -12.37
CA SER A 22 12.43 12.78 -12.44
C SER A 22 12.36 14.15 -11.75
N GLU A 23 13.04 14.31 -10.60
CA GLU A 23 13.11 15.61 -9.93
C GLU A 23 13.83 16.63 -10.82
N MET A 24 14.99 16.30 -11.38
CA MET A 24 15.72 17.21 -12.28
C MET A 24 14.85 17.65 -13.46
N GLU A 25 14.15 16.72 -14.11
CA GLU A 25 13.29 17.03 -15.26
C GLU A 25 12.16 18.03 -14.92
N ARG A 26 11.64 18.03 -13.69
CA ARG A 26 10.55 18.92 -13.27
C ARG A 26 10.99 20.37 -13.08
N HIS A 27 12.30 20.63 -13.03
CA HIS A 27 12.86 21.94 -12.69
C HIS A 27 13.49 22.64 -13.89
N LYS A 28 13.19 23.92 -14.03
CA LYS A 28 13.57 24.76 -15.19
C LYS A 28 15.09 24.90 -15.37
N GLU A 29 15.86 24.67 -14.31
CA GLU A 29 17.31 24.69 -14.31
C GLU A 29 17.91 23.58 -15.20
N PHE A 30 17.15 22.50 -15.44
CA PHE A 30 17.56 21.37 -16.27
C PHE A 30 16.81 21.41 -17.59
N LYS A 31 17.56 21.54 -18.68
CA LYS A 31 16.98 21.52 -20.04
C LYS A 31 16.79 20.07 -20.49
N LYS A 32 15.55 19.66 -20.71
CA LYS A 32 15.25 18.38 -21.37
C LYS A 32 15.75 18.41 -22.82
N LEU A 33 16.57 17.42 -23.18
CA LEU A 33 17.03 17.19 -24.55
C LEU A 33 16.15 16.12 -25.21
N GLU A 34 15.97 15.00 -24.51
CA GLU A 34 15.15 13.84 -24.90
C GLU A 34 14.54 13.21 -23.65
N ASP A 35 13.70 12.17 -23.78
CA ASP A 35 12.99 11.56 -22.66
C ASP A 35 13.89 11.05 -21.53
N ASN A 36 15.10 10.62 -21.85
CA ASN A 36 16.07 10.14 -20.87
C ASN A 36 17.36 10.96 -20.84
N ASN A 37 17.36 12.17 -21.40
CA ASN A 37 18.54 13.02 -21.49
C ASN A 37 18.23 14.46 -21.05
N LEU A 38 18.97 14.94 -20.06
CA LEU A 38 18.89 16.30 -19.54
C LEU A 38 20.24 17.00 -19.69
N LYS A 39 20.20 18.33 -19.75
CA LYS A 39 21.37 19.20 -19.77
C LYS A 39 21.31 20.21 -18.64
N TYR A 40 22.41 20.36 -17.92
CA TYR A 40 22.62 21.42 -16.94
C TYR A 40 23.91 22.15 -17.29
N LYS A 41 23.80 23.41 -17.70
CA LYS A 41 24.93 24.21 -18.22
C LYS A 41 25.69 23.45 -19.31
N ASP A 42 26.96 23.13 -19.05
CA ASP A 42 27.85 22.44 -19.99
C ASP A 42 28.00 20.95 -19.67
N SER A 43 27.12 20.41 -18.83
CA SER A 43 27.10 19.01 -18.42
C SER A 43 25.82 18.31 -18.86
N GLU A 44 25.96 17.04 -19.21
CA GLU A 44 24.88 16.17 -19.67
C GLU A 44 24.59 15.07 -18.66
N ILE A 45 23.31 14.72 -18.54
CA ILE A 45 22.79 13.74 -17.60
C ILE A 45 21.89 12.79 -18.38
N SER A 46 22.24 11.50 -18.42
CA SER A 46 21.48 10.50 -19.17
C SER A 46 21.05 9.34 -18.29
N LEU A 47 19.78 8.95 -18.36
CA LEU A 47 19.26 7.75 -17.71
C LEU A 47 19.21 6.59 -18.71
N ASN A 48 19.99 5.54 -18.48
CA ASN A 48 19.90 4.33 -19.31
C ASN A 48 19.53 3.11 -18.47
N SER A 49 19.47 1.94 -19.11
CA SER A 49 18.98 0.72 -18.47
C SER A 49 19.70 0.34 -17.18
N LEU A 50 20.99 0.67 -17.04
CA LEU A 50 21.85 0.19 -15.96
C LEU A 50 22.41 1.31 -15.08
N ASN A 51 22.34 2.58 -15.49
CA ASN A 51 22.90 3.67 -14.71
C ASN A 51 22.25 5.03 -15.02
N LEU A 52 22.47 5.95 -14.09
CA LEU A 52 22.37 7.39 -14.32
C LEU A 52 23.78 7.91 -14.57
N ASN A 53 24.05 8.40 -15.78
CA ASN A 53 25.35 8.96 -16.13
C ASN A 53 25.34 10.48 -15.99
N PHE A 54 26.47 11.01 -15.53
CA PHE A 54 26.80 12.41 -15.56
C PHE A 54 28.11 12.58 -16.33
N THR A 55 28.09 13.41 -17.38
CA THR A 55 29.28 13.76 -18.16
C THR A 55 29.41 15.27 -18.23
N GLY A 56 30.50 15.84 -17.71
CA GLY A 56 30.70 17.29 -17.76
C GLY A 56 31.69 17.83 -16.74
N TYR A 57 31.39 18.98 -16.14
CA TYR A 57 32.28 19.64 -15.19
C TYR A 57 31.93 19.28 -13.75
N ARG A 58 32.96 19.14 -12.91
CA ARG A 58 32.78 18.87 -11.48
C ARG A 58 31.96 19.98 -10.80
N LYS A 59 32.18 21.25 -11.16
CA LYS A 59 31.45 22.39 -10.59
C LYS A 59 29.94 22.26 -10.82
N ASP A 60 29.55 21.85 -12.02
CA ASP A 60 28.14 21.62 -12.35
C ASP A 60 27.54 20.51 -11.50
N LEU A 61 28.27 19.40 -11.28
CA LEU A 61 27.81 18.32 -10.39
C LEU A 61 27.62 18.79 -8.94
N GLU A 62 28.52 19.62 -8.42
CA GLU A 62 28.40 20.19 -7.08
C GLU A 62 27.17 21.10 -6.96
N GLU A 63 26.93 21.95 -7.96
CA GLU A 63 25.74 22.80 -8.01
C GLU A 63 24.44 21.99 -8.10
N ILE A 64 24.41 20.96 -8.95
CA ILE A 64 23.29 20.01 -9.04
C ILE A 64 23.00 19.36 -7.68
N TYR A 65 24.04 18.94 -6.96
CA TYR A 65 23.88 18.38 -5.62
C TYR A 65 23.19 19.36 -4.67
N PHE A 66 23.64 20.62 -4.60
CA PHE A 66 23.04 21.60 -3.70
C PHE A 66 21.60 21.95 -4.06
N ILE A 67 21.29 22.00 -5.37
CA ILE A 67 19.93 22.19 -5.90
C ILE A 67 19.03 21.03 -5.44
N LEU A 68 19.39 19.79 -5.78
CA LEU A 68 18.61 18.60 -5.44
C LEU A 68 18.48 18.42 -3.92
N ARG A 69 19.56 18.67 -3.17
CA ARG A 69 19.53 18.61 -1.70
C ARG A 69 18.55 19.64 -1.13
N SER A 70 18.49 20.84 -1.70
CA SER A 70 17.49 21.85 -1.30
C SER A 70 16.07 21.36 -1.55
N PHE A 71 15.80 20.82 -2.74
CA PHE A 71 14.48 20.28 -3.10
C PHE A 71 14.05 19.12 -2.21
N TYR A 72 14.95 18.17 -1.94
CA TYR A 72 14.68 17.07 -1.03
C TYR A 72 14.22 17.58 0.33
N TYR A 73 15.00 18.47 0.96
CA TYR A 73 14.64 18.98 2.29
C TYR A 73 13.41 19.89 2.28
N ALA A 74 13.11 20.55 1.17
CA ALA A 74 11.84 21.27 1.02
C ALA A 74 10.63 20.31 1.02
N ARG A 75 10.77 19.09 0.51
CA ARG A 75 9.69 18.07 0.42
C ARG A 75 9.59 17.15 1.64
N VAL A 76 10.65 17.04 2.44
CA VAL A 76 10.70 16.21 3.66
C VAL A 76 9.78 16.74 4.77
N PHE A 77 9.63 18.06 4.86
CA PHE A 77 8.86 18.71 5.91
C PHE A 77 7.42 19.02 5.47
N GLU A 78 6.47 18.78 6.37
CA GLU A 78 5.07 19.17 6.23
C GLU A 78 4.68 20.23 7.27
N GLU A 79 3.89 21.21 6.85
CA GLU A 79 3.22 22.14 7.75
C GLU A 79 1.96 21.48 8.31
N THR A 80 1.86 21.42 9.63
CA THR A 80 0.68 20.85 10.29
C THR A 80 -0.41 21.89 10.52
N LYS A 81 -1.62 21.42 10.82
CA LYS A 81 -2.76 22.26 11.26
C LYS A 81 -2.54 22.91 12.63
N ASN A 82 -1.58 22.41 13.43
CA ASN A 82 -1.24 22.94 14.74
C ASN A 82 -0.17 24.03 14.60
N TYR A 83 -0.24 25.03 15.48
CA TYR A 83 0.69 26.16 15.45
C TYR A 83 1.65 26.08 16.63
N LYS A 84 2.80 26.73 16.51
CA LYS A 84 3.73 26.92 17.63
C LYS A 84 4.43 28.28 17.52
N PRO A 85 4.93 28.83 18.64
CA PRO A 85 5.73 30.04 18.63
C PRO A 85 7.13 29.79 18.04
N TYR A 86 7.60 30.77 17.27
CA TYR A 86 8.93 30.83 16.68
C TYR A 86 9.50 32.24 16.80
N TYR A 87 10.82 32.34 16.72
CA TYR A 87 11.53 33.61 16.64
C TYR A 87 11.74 33.99 15.18
N ASP A 88 11.42 35.24 14.83
CA ASP A 88 11.74 35.86 13.55
C ASP A 88 12.96 36.79 13.75
N PRO A 89 14.16 36.38 13.32
CA PRO A 89 15.38 37.19 13.49
C PRO A 89 15.37 38.50 12.69
N GLU A 90 14.62 38.58 11.59
CA GLU A 90 14.57 39.79 10.75
C GLU A 90 13.72 40.89 11.41
N LYS A 91 12.65 40.49 12.09
CA LYS A 91 11.73 41.41 12.80
C LYS A 91 12.03 41.55 14.29
N ASP A 92 12.96 40.73 14.79
CA ASP A 92 13.31 40.57 16.20
C ASP A 92 12.09 40.38 17.12
N LYS A 93 11.15 39.51 16.71
CA LYS A 93 9.86 39.28 17.38
C LYS A 93 9.45 37.82 17.41
N VAL A 94 8.48 37.50 18.26
CA VAL A 94 7.83 36.18 18.27
C VAL A 94 6.73 36.15 17.21
N ILE A 95 6.68 35.06 16.44
CA ILE A 95 5.63 34.79 15.47
C ILE A 95 4.97 33.44 15.75
N ILE A 96 3.68 33.33 15.43
CA ILE A 96 2.92 32.08 15.52
C ILE A 96 2.84 31.47 14.13
N GLY A 97 3.60 30.40 13.91
CA GLY A 97 3.69 29.69 12.62
C GLY A 97 3.15 28.27 12.69
N PRO A 98 2.86 27.63 11.56
CA PRO A 98 2.55 26.21 11.51
C PRO A 98 3.68 25.39 12.13
N LYS A 99 3.34 24.37 12.93
CA LYS A 99 4.34 23.41 13.41
C LYS A 99 4.82 22.58 12.22
N LEU A 100 6.13 22.52 12.03
CA LEU A 100 6.77 21.68 11.02
C LEU A 100 7.02 20.27 11.57
N ASN A 101 6.65 19.26 10.81
CA ASN A 101 6.96 17.87 11.07
C ASN A 101 7.72 17.26 9.89
N VAL A 102 8.55 16.27 10.16
CA VAL A 102 9.06 15.38 9.11
C VAL A 102 7.97 14.36 8.78
N LYS A 103 7.78 14.08 7.49
CA LYS A 103 6.86 13.04 7.02
C LYS A 103 7.13 11.73 7.77
N PRO A 104 6.09 11.01 8.25
CA PRO A 104 6.26 9.86 9.14
C PRO A 104 7.28 8.82 8.65
N PHE A 105 7.28 8.51 7.35
CA PHE A 105 8.19 7.54 6.73
C PHE A 105 9.65 8.02 6.60
N LEU A 106 9.95 9.28 6.94
CA LEU A 106 11.28 9.88 6.95
C LEU A 106 11.75 10.26 8.37
N GLN A 107 10.94 10.08 9.41
CA GLN A 107 11.26 10.59 10.76
C GLN A 107 12.56 10.03 11.36
N ARG A 108 12.98 8.83 10.91
CA ARG A 108 14.23 8.23 11.35
C ARG A 108 15.45 8.81 10.63
N SER A 109 15.37 8.90 9.30
CA SER A 109 16.45 9.42 8.46
C SER A 109 16.63 10.93 8.65
N GLU A 110 15.53 11.64 8.89
CA GLU A 110 15.47 13.08 9.05
C GLU A 110 14.77 13.41 10.38
N ARG A 111 15.54 13.72 11.41
CA ARG A 111 14.96 14.13 12.69
C ARG A 111 14.69 15.62 12.67
N THR A 112 13.43 16.02 12.88
CA THR A 112 13.02 17.43 12.95
C THR A 112 13.91 18.25 13.89
N LYS A 113 14.28 17.69 15.04
CA LYS A 113 15.11 18.36 16.04
C LYS A 113 16.57 18.61 15.59
N ASP A 114 17.06 17.92 14.58
CA ASP A 114 18.46 18.07 14.13
C ASP A 114 18.54 19.04 12.94
N LEU A 115 17.41 19.26 12.27
CA LEU A 115 17.30 19.99 11.01
C LEU A 115 16.62 21.35 11.13
N LEU A 116 15.73 21.58 12.11
CA LEU A 116 15.11 22.90 12.25
C LEU A 116 16.11 23.95 12.74
N PRO A 117 16.09 25.16 12.15
CA PRO A 117 17.02 26.23 12.49
C PRO A 117 16.76 26.77 13.90
N ARG A 118 17.86 27.15 14.56
CA ARG A 118 17.87 27.68 15.92
C ARG A 118 18.87 28.81 16.00
N VAL A 119 18.59 29.75 16.89
CA VAL A 119 19.49 30.86 17.19
C VAL A 119 19.71 30.92 18.69
N ASP A 120 20.97 31.13 19.08
CA ASP A 120 21.34 31.46 20.45
C ASP A 120 20.97 32.91 20.74
N VAL A 121 20.27 33.14 21.85
CA VAL A 121 19.88 34.48 22.30
C VAL A 121 20.40 34.72 23.72
N PRO A 122 20.70 35.98 24.11
CA PRO A 122 21.03 36.30 25.49
C PRO A 122 19.90 35.90 26.46
N LYS A 123 20.24 35.54 27.70
CA LYS A 123 19.24 35.17 28.72
C LYS A 123 18.20 36.25 28.95
N SER A 124 18.60 37.53 28.99
CA SER A 124 17.68 38.67 29.12
C SER A 124 16.66 38.70 27.99
N LYS A 125 17.13 38.60 26.74
CA LYS A 125 16.28 38.57 25.55
C LYS A 125 15.34 37.36 25.52
N LEU A 126 15.81 36.19 25.98
CA LEU A 126 14.95 35.01 26.09
C LEU A 126 13.75 35.24 27.01
N GLU A 127 13.95 35.90 28.15
CA GLU A 127 12.86 36.20 29.10
C GLU A 127 11.88 37.24 28.52
N GLU A 128 12.37 38.21 27.73
CA GLU A 128 11.50 39.12 26.97
C GLU A 128 10.64 38.37 25.94
N LEU A 129 11.28 37.52 25.12
CA LEU A 129 10.59 36.74 24.10
C LEU A 129 9.59 35.74 24.70
N LYS A 130 9.83 35.20 25.90
CA LYS A 130 8.86 34.35 26.61
C LYS A 130 7.60 35.11 27.02
N LYS A 131 7.75 36.36 27.47
CA LYS A 131 6.58 37.22 27.77
C LYS A 131 5.78 37.50 26.51
N GLU A 132 6.45 37.79 25.40
CA GLU A 132 5.81 37.99 24.09
C GLU A 132 5.11 36.71 23.61
N GLU A 133 5.72 35.53 23.80
CA GLU A 133 5.11 34.22 23.52
C GLU A 133 3.79 34.03 24.29
N GLU A 134 3.75 34.36 25.58
CA GLU A 134 2.54 34.22 26.41
C GLU A 134 1.40 35.13 25.91
N ILE A 135 1.71 36.38 25.58
CA ILE A 135 0.73 37.34 25.05
C ILE A 135 0.16 36.84 23.71
N LEU A 136 1.02 36.44 22.78
CA LEU A 136 0.60 35.98 21.46
C LEU A 136 -0.19 34.67 21.50
N LYS A 137 0.09 33.79 22.47
CA LYS A 137 -0.71 32.58 22.69
C LYS A 137 -2.13 32.90 23.15
N LEU A 138 -2.30 33.87 24.04
CA LEU A 138 -3.61 34.29 24.54
C LEU A 138 -4.45 35.01 23.46
N GLN A 139 -3.79 35.75 22.57
CA GLN A 139 -4.44 36.51 21.49
C GLN A 139 -4.72 35.68 20.22
N SER A 140 -4.25 34.43 20.15
CA SER A 140 -4.35 33.61 18.95
C SER A 140 -5.61 32.75 18.98
N ASP A 141 -6.47 32.91 17.96
CA ASP A 141 -7.62 32.02 17.72
C ASP A 141 -7.23 30.61 17.25
N LYS A 142 -5.92 30.37 17.04
CA LYS A 142 -5.38 29.10 16.54
C LYS A 142 -5.00 28.16 17.69
N ASN A 143 -5.02 26.86 17.41
CA ASN A 143 -4.52 25.84 18.34
C ASN A 143 -2.98 25.89 18.43
N VAL A 144 -2.46 26.69 19.37
CA VAL A 144 -1.01 26.86 19.60
C VAL A 144 -0.51 25.88 20.65
N SER A 145 0.48 25.04 20.27
CA SER A 145 1.12 24.05 21.15
C SER A 145 2.63 24.21 21.15
N GLY A 146 3.31 23.81 22.22
CA GLY A 146 4.78 23.85 22.34
C GLY A 146 5.34 25.15 22.92
N LYS A 147 6.67 25.31 22.87
CA LYS A 147 7.43 26.42 23.46
C LYS A 147 8.37 27.06 22.44
N LEU A 148 8.60 28.37 22.58
CA LEU A 148 9.58 29.09 21.77
C LEU A 148 11.01 28.57 22.05
N GLN A 149 11.32 28.44 23.35
CA GLN A 149 12.60 27.96 23.84
C GLN A 149 12.81 26.48 23.47
N TYR A 150 13.99 26.17 22.96
CA TYR A 150 14.44 24.81 22.73
C TYR A 150 15.21 24.26 23.94
N GLY A 151 14.63 23.27 24.61
CA GLY A 151 15.25 22.63 25.77
C GLY A 151 15.45 23.59 26.94
N LYS A 152 16.55 23.43 27.69
CA LYS A 152 16.94 24.31 28.81
C LYS A 152 17.96 25.38 28.43
N GLN A 153 18.44 25.37 27.18
CA GLN A 153 19.47 26.30 26.68
C GLN A 153 18.84 27.63 26.26
N SER A 154 19.65 28.68 26.13
CA SER A 154 19.20 29.96 25.58
C SER A 154 19.10 29.93 24.05
N LYS A 155 18.39 28.92 23.53
CA LYS A 155 18.15 28.71 22.11
C LYS A 155 16.66 28.85 21.80
N VAL A 156 16.33 29.55 20.73
CA VAL A 156 14.96 29.73 20.24
C VAL A 156 14.79 29.06 18.88
N ASN A 157 13.60 28.51 18.64
CA ASN A 157 13.26 27.90 17.35
C ASN A 157 12.96 28.99 16.31
N VAL A 158 13.53 28.90 15.11
CA VAL A 158 13.22 29.80 13.99
C VAL A 158 12.29 29.10 13.01
N TYR A 159 11.30 29.82 12.49
CA TYR A 159 10.42 29.29 11.44
C TYR A 159 10.97 29.65 10.07
N LEU A 160 11.12 28.64 9.22
CA LEU A 160 11.32 28.82 7.79
C LEU A 160 10.25 27.99 7.07
N LYS A 161 9.61 28.58 6.07
CA LYS A 161 8.77 27.82 5.14
C LYS A 161 9.57 26.68 4.51
N PRO A 162 8.96 25.54 4.15
CA PRO A 162 9.67 24.37 3.65
C PRO A 162 10.70 24.67 2.54
N GLN A 163 10.39 25.53 1.55
CA GLN A 163 11.38 25.89 0.51
C GLN A 163 12.65 26.54 1.09
N ARG A 164 12.49 27.58 1.91
CA ARG A 164 13.61 28.28 2.57
C ARG A 164 14.34 27.38 3.57
N LEU A 165 13.62 26.45 4.20
CA LEU A 165 14.22 25.46 5.08
C LEU A 165 15.13 24.50 4.29
N GLY A 166 14.69 24.06 3.10
CA GLY A 166 15.51 23.28 2.18
C GLY A 166 16.83 23.96 1.84
N GLU A 167 16.75 25.23 1.44
CA GLU A 167 17.92 26.08 1.15
C GLU A 167 18.83 26.23 2.37
N ASN A 168 18.25 26.52 3.55
CA ASN A 168 19.00 26.67 4.79
C ASN A 168 19.76 25.40 5.16
N ILE A 169 19.12 24.24 5.09
CA ILE A 169 19.75 22.96 5.42
C ILE A 169 20.82 22.63 4.36
N SER A 170 20.54 22.89 3.08
CA SER A 170 21.51 22.69 1.99
C SER A 170 22.78 23.52 2.20
N GLY A 171 22.61 24.79 2.57
CA GLY A 171 23.70 25.72 2.87
C GLY A 171 24.50 25.43 4.14
N ARG A 172 24.14 24.42 4.93
CA ARG A 172 24.97 23.96 6.08
C ARG A 172 26.25 23.27 5.62
N ILE A 173 26.28 22.75 4.41
CA ILE A 173 27.50 22.20 3.83
C ILE A 173 28.20 23.34 3.08
N LYS A 174 29.39 23.72 3.53
CA LYS A 174 30.15 24.85 2.99
C LYS A 174 31.11 24.46 1.87
N LYS A 175 31.69 23.26 1.97
CA LYS A 175 32.69 22.79 1.02
C LYS A 175 32.71 21.27 0.95
N LEU A 176 32.79 20.73 -0.26
CA LEU A 176 33.01 19.31 -0.51
C LEU A 176 34.51 19.02 -0.59
N LEU A 177 34.94 17.93 0.05
CA LEU A 177 36.34 17.53 0.20
C LEU A 177 36.54 16.11 -0.29
N LYS A 178 37.75 15.83 -0.79
CA LYS A 178 38.18 14.46 -1.08
C LYS A 178 38.32 13.67 0.22
N GLY A 179 37.99 12.39 0.20
CA GLY A 179 38.11 11.46 1.31
C GLY A 179 38.30 10.04 0.79
N GLU A 180 37.79 9.07 1.54
CA GLU A 180 37.76 7.67 1.12
C GLU A 180 36.91 7.50 -0.14
N ARG A 181 37.31 6.59 -1.04
CA ARG A 181 36.55 6.32 -2.26
C ARG A 181 35.16 5.80 -1.89
N CYS A 182 34.13 6.37 -2.52
CA CYS A 182 32.75 5.92 -2.34
C CYS A 182 32.63 4.44 -2.69
N ILE A 183 32.07 3.66 -1.78
CA ILE A 183 31.91 2.21 -1.99
C ILE A 183 30.95 1.87 -3.15
N LEU A 184 30.08 2.80 -3.54
CA LEU A 184 29.05 2.56 -4.55
C LEU A 184 29.46 3.00 -5.97
N CYS A 185 30.14 4.13 -6.11
CA CYS A 185 30.49 4.70 -7.43
C CYS A 185 31.99 4.98 -7.59
N GLY A 186 32.81 4.69 -6.58
CA GLY A 186 34.26 4.93 -6.60
C GLY A 186 34.69 6.41 -6.48
N PHE A 187 33.76 7.36 -6.51
CA PHE A 187 34.05 8.80 -6.45
C PHE A 187 34.63 9.20 -5.09
N ASP A 188 35.66 10.05 -5.10
CA ASP A 188 36.49 10.35 -3.92
C ASP A 188 35.97 11.51 -3.06
N TYR A 189 34.80 12.10 -3.34
CA TYR A 189 34.24 13.23 -2.57
C TYR A 189 33.27 12.77 -1.49
N SER A 190 33.82 12.14 -0.45
CA SER A 190 33.09 11.60 0.70
C SER A 190 33.18 12.45 1.96
N ARG A 191 33.84 13.61 1.92
CA ARG A 191 33.96 14.51 3.09
C ARG A 191 33.41 15.90 2.81
N TYR A 192 33.07 16.64 3.85
CA TYR A 192 32.60 18.02 3.75
C TYR A 192 32.93 18.87 4.98
N ILE A 193 32.93 20.19 4.80
CA ILE A 193 32.99 21.17 5.90
C ILE A 193 31.57 21.66 6.18
N ASP A 194 31.14 21.60 7.44
CA ASP A 194 29.84 22.12 7.87
C ASP A 194 29.86 23.62 8.23
N ASP A 195 28.70 24.15 8.62
CA ASP A 195 28.51 25.55 9.04
C ASP A 195 29.21 25.91 10.36
N SER A 196 29.65 24.90 11.12
CA SER A 196 30.49 25.05 12.30
C SER A 196 31.98 24.94 11.97
N ASN A 197 32.33 24.95 10.68
CA ASN A 197 33.67 24.78 10.14
C ASN A 197 34.34 23.46 10.57
N LYS A 198 33.54 22.41 10.83
CA LYS A 198 34.02 21.08 11.17
C LYS A 198 34.00 20.17 9.96
N GLU A 199 35.05 19.38 9.81
CA GLU A 199 35.12 18.33 8.81
C GLU A 199 34.25 17.14 9.23
N LYS A 200 33.44 16.65 8.29
CA LYS A 200 32.55 15.49 8.45
C LYS A 200 32.65 14.59 7.23
N THR A 201 32.20 13.35 7.39
CA THR A 201 32.16 12.35 6.32
C THR A 201 30.71 12.07 5.95
N PHE A 202 30.44 11.97 4.65
CA PHE A 202 29.23 11.34 4.14
C PHE A 202 29.39 9.83 4.32
N SER A 203 28.53 9.26 5.15
CA SER A 203 28.50 7.83 5.32
C SER A 203 27.07 7.36 5.36
N ILE A 204 26.85 6.17 4.80
CA ILE A 204 25.65 5.44 5.14
C ILE A 204 25.99 4.68 6.40
N LEU A 205 25.27 4.98 7.48
CA LEU A 205 25.44 4.26 8.72
C LEU A 205 25.33 2.77 8.43
N SER A 206 26.15 1.93 9.07
CA SER A 206 26.04 0.47 8.87
C SER A 206 24.66 -0.06 9.28
N THR A 207 23.94 0.70 10.09
CA THR A 207 22.54 0.46 10.41
C THR A 207 21.61 0.85 9.26
N ASN A 208 21.93 1.83 8.42
CA ASN A 208 21.06 2.34 7.36
C ASN A 208 21.22 1.63 6.01
N LEU A 209 22.39 1.04 5.72
CA LEU A 209 22.69 0.46 4.40
C LEU A 209 21.90 -0.81 4.08
N ILE A 210 21.28 -1.38 5.10
CA ILE A 210 20.14 -2.28 4.97
C ILE A 210 19.28 -1.88 6.17
N PHE A 211 18.32 -0.98 5.95
CA PHE A 211 17.21 -0.68 6.86
C PHE A 211 17.49 -0.89 8.36
N ASP A 212 17.68 0.14 9.17
CA ASP A 212 18.06 -0.05 10.58
C ASP A 212 17.08 -0.98 11.34
N PHE A 213 17.56 -2.21 11.56
CA PHE A 213 16.87 -3.33 12.18
C PHE A 213 17.16 -3.34 13.68
N GLY A 214 16.23 -2.76 14.42
CA GLY A 214 16.08 -2.94 15.85
C GLY A 214 16.82 -1.91 16.71
N THR A 215 16.03 -1.16 17.46
CA THR A 215 16.41 -0.81 18.82
C THR A 215 15.29 -1.24 19.78
N GLY A 216 15.47 -2.42 20.38
CA GLY A 216 15.08 -2.63 21.79
C GLY A 216 13.95 -3.59 22.12
N ASP A 217 13.83 -4.79 21.51
CA ASP A 217 13.16 -5.95 22.14
C ASP A 217 13.69 -7.28 21.57
N THR A 218 13.46 -8.38 22.31
CA THR A 218 14.17 -9.68 22.30
C THR A 218 13.85 -10.65 21.15
N LEU A 219 13.25 -10.21 20.04
CA LEU A 219 12.91 -11.12 18.92
C LEU A 219 13.45 -10.59 17.57
N PRO A 220 13.94 -11.48 16.69
CA PRO A 220 14.82 -11.10 15.58
C PRO A 220 14.03 -10.61 14.36
N SER A 221 14.46 -9.48 13.79
CA SER A 221 14.20 -9.12 12.39
C SER A 221 15.55 -8.93 11.68
N PHE A 222 15.58 -9.25 10.39
CA PHE A 222 16.76 -9.49 9.54
C PHE A 222 17.96 -8.59 9.85
N ARG A 223 19.18 -9.15 9.89
CA ARG A 223 20.43 -8.39 9.97
C ARG A 223 21.38 -8.89 8.90
N ASP A 224 22.02 -7.99 8.16
CA ASP A 224 23.30 -8.32 7.56
C ASP A 224 24.38 -7.33 8.06
N HIS A 225 25.33 -7.91 8.81
CA HIS A 225 26.31 -7.32 9.72
C HIS A 225 27.71 -7.24 9.14
N ARG A 226 27.90 -7.39 7.82
CA ARG A 226 29.22 -7.76 7.29
C ARG A 226 30.41 -6.88 7.72
N ASN A 227 30.24 -5.59 8.03
CA ASN A 227 31.37 -4.74 8.48
C ASN A 227 31.21 -3.95 9.81
N LYS A 228 30.00 -3.79 10.39
CA LYS A 228 29.72 -2.91 11.56
C LYS A 228 30.38 -1.51 11.50
N LYS A 229 30.74 -1.06 10.31
CA LYS A 229 31.43 0.20 10.03
C LYS A 229 30.58 0.97 9.05
N ASP A 230 30.34 2.23 9.36
CA ASP A 230 29.70 3.15 8.45
C ASP A 230 30.44 3.15 7.12
N MET A 231 29.70 3.02 6.02
CA MET A 231 30.32 2.92 4.72
C MET A 231 30.48 4.32 4.13
N PRO A 232 31.71 4.73 3.80
CA PRO A 232 31.95 6.03 3.18
C PRO A 232 31.30 6.05 1.79
N ILE A 233 30.55 7.11 1.53
CA ILE A 233 29.91 7.34 0.25
C ILE A 233 30.16 8.76 -0.21
N CYS A 234 30.03 9.02 -1.51
CA CYS A 234 30.13 10.38 -2.01
C CYS A 234 28.84 11.16 -1.76
N PHE A 235 28.92 12.48 -1.84
CA PHE A 235 27.76 13.37 -1.66
C PHE A 235 26.56 13.02 -2.57
N MET A 236 26.80 12.61 -3.82
CA MET A 236 25.73 12.21 -4.74
C MET A 236 25.06 10.90 -4.32
N CYS A 237 25.85 9.90 -3.92
CA CYS A 237 25.33 8.63 -3.45
C CYS A 237 24.50 8.75 -2.16
N ASP A 238 24.85 9.70 -1.27
CA ASP A 238 24.05 10.02 -0.08
C ASP A 238 22.67 10.52 -0.50
N LEU A 239 22.67 11.43 -1.48
CA LEU A 239 21.46 12.02 -2.00
C LEU A 239 20.59 11.00 -2.74
N ILE A 240 21.18 10.15 -3.58
CA ILE A 240 20.47 9.06 -4.30
C ILE A 240 19.71 8.18 -3.31
N TYR A 241 20.37 7.72 -2.23
CA TYR A 241 19.71 6.90 -1.23
C TYR A 241 18.56 7.62 -0.52
N ARG A 242 18.71 8.90 -0.19
CA ARG A 242 17.64 9.71 0.40
C ARG A 242 16.42 9.81 -0.51
N TYR A 243 16.65 10.04 -1.80
CA TYR A 243 15.59 10.06 -2.81
C TYR A 243 14.93 8.70 -3.01
N GLY A 244 15.56 7.58 -2.66
CA GLY A 244 14.96 6.25 -2.75
C GLY A 244 13.65 6.09 -1.97
N MET A 245 13.43 6.89 -0.92
CA MET A 245 12.19 6.88 -0.12
C MET A 245 11.13 7.86 -0.64
N MET A 246 11.44 8.70 -1.61
CA MET A 246 10.53 9.69 -2.18
C MET A 246 9.68 9.10 -3.31
N ASP A 247 8.58 9.76 -3.67
CA ASP A 247 7.76 9.43 -4.85
C ASP A 247 7.37 7.95 -4.92
N ASN A 248 6.90 7.43 -3.79
CA ASN A 248 6.45 6.06 -3.60
C ASN A 248 5.00 6.03 -3.12
N TYR A 249 4.42 4.83 -3.03
CA TYR A 249 3.05 4.63 -2.56
C TYR A 249 3.01 4.47 -1.04
N PHE A 250 2.20 5.29 -0.38
CA PHE A 250 2.07 5.30 1.06
C PHE A 250 0.64 5.12 1.53
N LEU A 251 0.48 4.32 2.58
CA LEU A 251 -0.75 4.23 3.36
C LEU A 251 -0.40 4.10 4.84
N ASN A 252 -0.71 5.14 5.61
CA ASN A 252 -0.24 5.31 6.98
C ASN A 252 1.27 5.09 7.01
N ASN A 253 1.72 4.09 7.75
CA ASN A 253 3.12 3.75 7.88
C ASN A 253 3.60 2.72 6.84
N ASN A 254 2.72 2.20 5.99
CA ASN A 254 3.10 1.22 4.95
C ASN A 254 3.64 1.96 3.72
N LEU A 255 4.74 1.43 3.19
CA LEU A 255 5.41 1.92 1.99
C LEU A 255 5.47 0.80 0.95
N PHE A 256 5.17 1.12 -0.31
CA PHE A 256 5.31 0.23 -1.47
C PHE A 256 6.18 0.90 -2.54
N ILE A 257 7.21 0.18 -2.98
CA ILE A 257 8.20 0.63 -3.96
C ILE A 257 8.16 -0.32 -5.16
N ILE A 258 7.97 0.25 -6.36
CA ILE A 258 8.04 -0.50 -7.62
C ILE A 258 9.51 -0.57 -8.04
N SER A 259 9.95 -1.76 -8.42
CA SER A 259 11.25 -2.01 -9.03
C SER A 259 11.07 -2.62 -10.42
N ALA A 260 11.89 -2.19 -11.37
CA ALA A 260 11.85 -2.64 -12.76
C ALA A 260 13.25 -3.11 -13.22
N PRO A 261 13.36 -3.96 -14.26
CA PRO A 261 14.63 -4.44 -14.78
C PRO A 261 15.51 -3.34 -15.37
N SER A 262 14.93 -2.22 -15.83
CA SER A 262 15.67 -1.06 -16.35
C SER A 262 15.19 0.24 -15.70
N LEU A 263 16.11 1.20 -15.53
CA LEU A 263 15.76 2.51 -14.95
C LEU A 263 14.79 3.32 -15.84
N PRO A 264 14.91 3.34 -17.19
CA PRO A 264 13.96 4.04 -18.05
C PRO A 264 12.55 3.45 -17.96
N LEU A 265 12.42 2.12 -17.81
CA LEU A 265 11.11 1.50 -17.60
C LEU A 265 10.51 1.92 -16.26
N LEU A 266 11.29 1.90 -15.17
CA LEU A 266 10.81 2.38 -13.87
C LEU A 266 10.39 3.87 -13.93
N TYR A 267 11.17 4.69 -14.63
CA TYR A 267 10.87 6.09 -14.87
C TYR A 267 9.57 6.30 -15.66
N LYS A 268 9.39 5.58 -16.79
CA LYS A 268 8.15 5.56 -17.58
C LYS A 268 6.95 5.19 -16.71
N ILE A 269 7.06 4.10 -15.95
CA ILE A 269 6.01 3.62 -15.04
C ILE A 269 5.62 4.69 -14.03
N LYS A 270 6.60 5.33 -13.37
CA LYS A 270 6.32 6.39 -12.39
C LYS A 270 5.66 7.62 -13.00
N ASN A 271 6.06 7.98 -14.22
CA ASN A 271 5.45 9.09 -14.94
C ASN A 271 4.00 8.80 -15.36
N VAL A 272 3.71 7.57 -15.81
CA VAL A 272 2.33 7.17 -16.18
C VAL A 272 1.42 7.17 -14.96
N LEU A 273 1.90 6.69 -13.81
CA LEU A 273 1.05 6.53 -12.63
C LEU A 273 0.70 7.85 -11.92
N LEU A 274 1.33 8.98 -12.31
CA LEU A 274 1.06 10.34 -11.82
C LEU A 274 0.68 10.43 -10.33
N ILE A 275 1.48 9.78 -9.46
CA ILE A 275 1.19 9.72 -8.02
C ILE A 275 1.34 11.12 -7.44
N ASP A 276 0.36 11.53 -6.62
CA ASP A 276 0.51 12.74 -5.84
C ASP A 276 1.74 12.60 -4.93
N SER A 277 2.69 13.51 -5.10
CA SER A 277 3.89 13.52 -4.26
C SER A 277 3.59 13.93 -2.81
N GLU A 278 2.39 14.46 -2.56
CA GLU A 278 1.91 14.89 -1.26
C GLU A 278 1.24 13.75 -0.48
N TYR A 279 1.78 13.47 0.69
CA TYR A 279 1.23 12.51 1.65
C TYR A 279 0.09 13.16 2.43
N LYS A 280 -1.14 13.01 1.94
CA LYS A 280 -2.33 13.74 2.40
C LYS A 280 -3.19 12.94 3.38
N GLU A 281 -3.93 13.66 4.20
CA GLU A 281 -4.96 13.08 5.07
C GLU A 281 -6.25 12.86 4.26
N ASN A 282 -6.67 11.60 4.07
CA ASN A 282 -8.01 11.29 3.58
C ASN A 282 -8.98 11.39 4.75
N ILE A 283 -9.71 12.50 4.82
CA ILE A 283 -10.61 12.86 5.93
C ILE A 283 -11.72 11.80 6.10
N LYS A 284 -12.25 11.24 5.00
CA LYS A 284 -13.36 10.27 5.06
C LYS A 284 -12.93 8.93 5.64
N ARG A 285 -11.72 8.48 5.31
CA ARG A 285 -11.18 7.19 5.74
C ARG A 285 -10.33 7.29 7.01
N ASN A 286 -10.03 8.50 7.49
CA ASN A 286 -9.15 8.76 8.62
C ASN A 286 -7.78 8.05 8.48
N ILE A 287 -7.23 8.08 7.27
CA ILE A 287 -5.94 7.50 6.89
C ILE A 287 -5.08 8.58 6.22
N LYS A 288 -3.76 8.47 6.35
CA LYS A 288 -2.85 9.28 5.54
C LYS A 288 -2.36 8.46 4.35
N THR A 289 -2.50 8.98 3.13
CA THR A 289 -2.15 8.28 1.90
C THR A 289 -1.93 9.26 0.77
N ASN A 290 -1.17 8.86 -0.24
CA ASN A 290 -0.97 9.62 -1.46
C ASN A 290 -1.48 8.91 -2.72
N PHE A 291 -2.22 7.79 -2.56
CA PHE A 291 -2.68 7.02 -3.71
C PHE A 291 -4.09 6.44 -3.60
N ILE A 292 -4.70 6.38 -2.41
CA ILE A 292 -6.05 5.82 -2.25
C ILE A 292 -7.10 6.92 -2.41
N GLU A 293 -8.02 6.69 -3.34
CA GLU A 293 -9.15 7.58 -3.66
C GLU A 293 -10.45 7.06 -3.05
N ASP A 294 -11.44 7.94 -2.92
CA ASP A 294 -12.75 7.59 -2.35
C ASP A 294 -13.49 6.52 -3.16
N LYS A 295 -13.28 6.49 -4.48
CA LYS A 295 -13.91 5.54 -5.40
C LYS A 295 -13.32 4.13 -5.33
N ASP A 296 -12.14 3.97 -4.74
CA ASP A 296 -11.46 2.68 -4.62
C ASP A 296 -12.20 1.75 -3.65
N PHE A 297 -11.97 0.44 -3.77
CA PHE A 297 -12.43 -0.48 -2.73
C PHE A 297 -11.75 -0.19 -1.39
N PHE A 298 -12.39 -0.64 -0.32
CA PHE A 298 -11.90 -0.39 1.03
C PHE A 298 -10.64 -1.21 1.29
N THR A 299 -9.58 -0.58 1.78
CA THR A 299 -8.29 -1.21 2.10
C THR A 299 -8.01 -1.04 3.58
N THR A 300 -7.59 -2.12 4.23
CA THR A 300 -7.43 -2.15 5.70
C THR A 300 -6.07 -2.59 6.17
N ASP A 301 -5.36 -3.32 5.33
CA ASP A 301 -4.15 -4.06 5.64
C ASP A 301 -3.23 -4.03 4.42
N ILE A 302 -2.03 -4.59 4.57
CA ILE A 302 -1.00 -4.52 3.54
C ILE A 302 -1.37 -5.30 2.27
N TYR A 303 -2.15 -6.37 2.37
CA TYR A 303 -2.57 -7.20 1.24
C TYR A 303 -3.70 -6.55 0.45
N SER A 304 -4.75 -6.05 1.10
CA SER A 304 -5.81 -5.30 0.38
C SER A 304 -5.26 -4.05 -0.29
N THR A 305 -4.27 -3.40 0.35
CA THR A 305 -3.56 -2.25 -0.19
C THR A 305 -2.67 -2.61 -1.39
N LEU A 306 -1.91 -3.72 -1.31
CA LEU A 306 -1.10 -4.23 -2.41
C LEU A 306 -1.97 -4.64 -3.61
N LEU A 307 -3.10 -5.30 -3.36
CA LEU A 307 -4.05 -5.69 -4.40
C LEU A 307 -4.60 -4.47 -5.14
N LEU A 308 -4.94 -3.40 -4.41
CA LEU A 308 -5.39 -2.14 -5.01
C LEU A 308 -4.30 -1.49 -5.84
N LEU A 309 -3.08 -1.43 -5.30
CA LEU A 309 -1.92 -0.87 -6.00
C LEU A 309 -1.68 -1.60 -7.32
N LEU A 310 -1.67 -2.94 -7.30
CA LEU A 310 -1.50 -3.76 -8.49
C LEU A 310 -2.62 -3.55 -9.51
N TYR A 311 -3.87 -3.42 -9.05
CA TYR A 311 -5.01 -3.13 -9.92
C TYR A 311 -4.84 -1.78 -10.63
N LYS A 312 -4.45 -0.73 -9.89
CA LYS A 312 -4.20 0.61 -10.46
C LYS A 312 -3.01 0.61 -11.42
N ILE A 313 -1.93 -0.06 -11.05
CA ILE A 313 -0.77 -0.24 -11.94
C ILE A 313 -1.24 -0.86 -13.26
N LYS A 314 -2.05 -1.92 -13.20
CA LYS A 314 -2.57 -2.58 -14.41
C LYS A 314 -3.58 -1.73 -15.20
N SER A 315 -4.37 -0.88 -14.54
CA SER A 315 -5.35 -0.03 -15.23
C SER A 315 -4.70 1.13 -15.97
N GLU A 316 -3.61 1.68 -15.43
CA GLU A 316 -2.87 2.78 -16.05
C GLU A 316 -1.80 2.31 -17.04
N ILE A 317 -1.18 1.14 -16.79
CA ILE A 317 -0.08 0.62 -17.61
C ILE A 317 -0.61 -0.50 -18.50
N LEU A 318 -0.66 -0.22 -19.79
CA LEU A 318 -1.37 -1.03 -20.77
C LEU A 318 -0.58 -2.26 -21.24
N GLU A 319 0.75 -2.21 -21.22
CA GLU A 319 1.59 -3.25 -21.83
C GLU A 319 1.85 -4.44 -20.87
N ARG A 320 1.20 -5.57 -21.18
CA ARG A 320 1.26 -6.83 -20.43
C ARG A 320 2.69 -7.34 -20.19
N ASP A 321 3.62 -7.09 -21.11
CA ASP A 321 4.97 -7.64 -21.02
C ASP A 321 5.89 -6.80 -20.14
N GLU A 322 5.71 -5.48 -20.07
CA GLU A 322 6.45 -4.61 -19.16
C GLU A 322 6.09 -4.91 -17.69
N LEU A 323 4.79 -5.11 -17.41
CA LEU A 323 4.29 -5.35 -16.06
C LEU A 323 4.78 -6.67 -15.45
N LYS A 324 4.99 -7.71 -16.26
CA LYS A 324 5.48 -9.02 -15.79
C LYS A 324 6.87 -8.96 -15.18
N LEU A 325 7.66 -7.95 -15.54
CA LEU A 325 9.04 -7.81 -15.12
C LEU A 325 9.19 -7.03 -13.80
N LEU A 326 8.08 -6.56 -13.24
CA LEU A 326 8.10 -5.73 -12.04
C LEU A 326 8.17 -6.55 -10.76
N ASN A 327 8.79 -5.95 -9.76
CA ASN A 327 8.72 -6.39 -8.38
C ASN A 327 8.15 -5.25 -7.54
N ILE A 328 7.33 -5.58 -6.54
CA ILE A 328 6.86 -4.61 -5.54
C ILE A 328 7.44 -4.97 -4.19
N PHE A 329 8.32 -4.10 -3.68
CA PHE A 329 8.82 -4.18 -2.32
C PHE A 329 7.88 -3.41 -1.40
N TYR A 330 7.52 -4.00 -0.27
CA TYR A 330 6.62 -3.35 0.67
C TYR A 330 6.96 -3.68 2.12
N PHE A 331 6.78 -2.68 2.99
CA PHE A 331 7.19 -2.73 4.39
C PHE A 331 6.51 -1.63 5.22
N THR A 332 6.56 -1.78 6.54
CA THR A 332 6.04 -0.79 7.49
C THR A 332 7.19 0.06 8.05
N VAL A 333 7.03 1.38 8.06
CA VAL A 333 7.97 2.33 8.67
C VAL A 333 7.40 2.86 9.97
N ASN A 334 8.10 2.68 11.09
CA ASN A 334 7.74 3.24 12.39
C ASN A 334 8.89 4.10 12.96
N SER A 335 8.67 4.70 14.13
CA SER A 335 9.68 5.54 14.78
C SER A 335 10.96 4.79 15.19
N ARG A 336 10.90 3.46 15.25
CA ARG A 336 12.00 2.54 15.63
C ARG A 336 12.67 1.86 14.43
N GLY A 337 12.06 1.89 13.23
CA GLY A 337 12.62 1.32 12.02
C GLY A 337 11.65 0.81 10.98
N VAL A 338 12.10 -0.19 10.23
CA VAL A 338 11.33 -0.85 9.18
C VAL A 338 11.03 -2.28 9.62
N ASP A 339 9.76 -2.66 9.51
CA ASP A 339 9.26 -4.00 9.79
C ASP A 339 8.59 -4.59 8.54
N ASP A 340 8.45 -5.92 8.49
CA ASP A 340 7.68 -6.65 7.48
C ASP A 340 8.11 -6.43 6.02
N LEU A 341 9.42 -6.27 5.75
CA LEU A 341 9.92 -6.21 4.37
C LEU A 341 9.60 -7.49 3.59
N LYS A 342 8.78 -7.32 2.57
CA LYS A 342 8.34 -8.38 1.66
C LYS A 342 8.49 -7.94 0.21
N ASN A 343 8.64 -8.92 -0.66
CA ASN A 343 8.68 -8.71 -2.11
C ASN A 343 7.51 -9.47 -2.75
N TYR A 344 6.75 -8.76 -3.58
CA TYR A 344 5.74 -9.34 -4.46
C TYR A 344 6.28 -9.42 -5.90
N ASN A 345 6.43 -10.64 -6.39
CA ASN A 345 7.02 -10.94 -7.70
C ASN A 345 6.11 -11.83 -8.59
N ARG A 346 4.84 -11.99 -8.22
CA ARG A 346 3.86 -12.82 -8.97
C ARG A 346 3.06 -12.01 -9.99
N MET A 347 3.71 -11.05 -10.65
CA MET A 347 3.05 -10.13 -11.58
C MET A 347 2.36 -10.85 -12.73
N SER A 348 2.97 -11.87 -13.32
CA SER A 348 2.38 -12.65 -14.42
C SER A 348 1.01 -13.24 -14.09
N TYR A 349 0.86 -13.75 -12.86
CA TYR A 349 -0.40 -14.29 -12.38
C TYR A 349 -1.42 -13.17 -12.18
N ILE A 350 -1.06 -12.09 -11.49
CA ILE A 350 -2.00 -11.00 -11.21
C ILE A 350 -2.47 -10.27 -12.46
N ILE A 351 -1.58 -10.11 -13.44
CA ILE A 351 -1.96 -9.52 -14.74
C ILE A 351 -3.00 -10.41 -15.42
N LYS A 352 -2.76 -11.73 -15.48
CA LYS A 352 -3.73 -12.69 -16.03
C LYS A 352 -5.06 -12.64 -15.26
N PHE A 353 -5.00 -12.57 -13.93
CA PHE A 353 -6.17 -12.45 -13.06
C PHE A 353 -7.00 -11.20 -13.40
N PHE A 354 -6.38 -10.02 -13.49
CA PHE A 354 -7.11 -8.80 -13.83
C PHE A 354 -7.61 -8.77 -15.28
N ASP A 355 -6.84 -9.31 -16.24
CA ASP A 355 -7.26 -9.40 -17.64
C ASP A 355 -8.51 -10.27 -17.79
N GLU A 356 -8.60 -11.38 -17.07
CA GLU A 356 -9.79 -12.24 -17.07
C GLU A 356 -11.01 -11.57 -16.43
N LEU A 357 -10.79 -10.76 -15.39
CA LEU A 357 -11.87 -10.13 -14.63
C LEU A 357 -12.34 -8.78 -15.20
N LYS A 358 -11.69 -8.24 -16.23
CA LYS A 358 -11.94 -6.87 -16.71
C LYS A 358 -13.41 -6.61 -17.10
N ASP A 359 -14.09 -7.62 -17.64
CA ASP A 359 -15.46 -7.52 -18.14
C ASP A 359 -16.51 -7.87 -17.07
N LEU A 360 -16.07 -8.31 -15.89
CA LEU A 360 -16.96 -8.59 -14.75
C LEU A 360 -17.33 -7.30 -14.04
N ILE A 361 -18.35 -6.63 -14.55
CA ILE A 361 -18.80 -5.31 -14.10
C ILE A 361 -20.19 -5.43 -13.47
N THR A 362 -20.40 -4.78 -12.32
CA THR A 362 -21.72 -4.67 -11.67
C THR A 362 -22.61 -3.65 -12.38
N ASN A 363 -23.92 -3.69 -12.13
CA ASN A 363 -24.92 -2.80 -12.78
C ASN A 363 -24.63 -1.29 -12.67
N ASN A 364 -23.79 -0.88 -11.71
CA ASN A 364 -23.34 0.51 -11.50
C ASN A 364 -21.99 0.82 -12.19
N GLY A 365 -21.53 -0.02 -13.13
CA GLY A 365 -20.31 0.18 -13.90
C GLY A 365 -19.01 -0.09 -13.14
N ARG A 366 -19.05 -0.69 -11.94
CA ARG A 366 -17.86 -0.98 -11.14
C ARG A 366 -17.36 -2.42 -11.33
N PRO A 367 -16.05 -2.69 -11.27
CA PRO A 367 -15.54 -4.06 -11.28
C PRO A 367 -16.12 -4.88 -10.12
N PHE A 368 -16.52 -6.12 -10.38
CA PHE A 368 -17.11 -7.00 -9.37
C PHE A 368 -16.14 -7.28 -8.21
N LEU A 369 -14.83 -7.30 -8.48
CA LEU A 369 -13.79 -7.40 -7.46
C LEU A 369 -13.97 -6.34 -6.34
N TYR A 370 -14.39 -5.12 -6.68
CA TYR A 370 -14.61 -4.07 -5.68
C TYR A 370 -15.76 -4.44 -4.75
N SER A 371 -16.85 -4.96 -5.31
CA SER A 371 -18.01 -5.42 -4.54
C SER A 371 -17.63 -6.59 -3.62
N LEU A 372 -16.82 -7.52 -4.11
CA LEU A 372 -16.34 -8.67 -3.36
C LEU A 372 -15.45 -8.25 -2.16
N ILE A 373 -14.46 -7.38 -2.39
CA ILE A 373 -13.56 -6.89 -1.33
C ILE A 373 -14.32 -6.02 -0.30
N ASN A 374 -15.28 -5.22 -0.74
CA ASN A 374 -16.12 -4.44 0.16
C ASN A 374 -17.06 -5.32 0.99
N TYR A 375 -17.55 -6.42 0.42
CA TYR A 375 -18.36 -7.42 1.12
C TYR A 375 -17.59 -8.15 2.24
N ALA A 376 -16.27 -8.32 2.07
CA ALA A 376 -15.41 -9.08 2.97
C ALA A 376 -15.15 -8.39 4.32
N SER A 377 -16.17 -8.30 5.18
CA SER A 377 -16.01 -7.84 6.57
C SER A 377 -17.10 -8.39 7.48
N TYR A 378 -16.78 -8.59 8.77
CA TYR A 378 -17.75 -8.99 9.77
C TYR A 378 -18.57 -7.79 10.24
N LYS A 379 -19.77 -7.62 9.69
CA LYS A 379 -20.58 -6.40 9.84
C LYS A 379 -21.06 -6.14 11.26
N GLY A 380 -21.17 -7.17 12.10
CA GLY A 380 -21.57 -7.07 13.51
C GLY A 380 -20.45 -6.72 14.48
N MET A 381 -19.19 -6.67 14.03
CA MET A 381 -18.04 -6.46 14.92
C MET A 381 -17.71 -4.97 15.09
N LYS A 382 -17.52 -4.54 16.34
CA LYS A 382 -17.09 -3.17 16.67
C LYS A 382 -15.59 -2.97 16.49
N ASP A 383 -14.78 -3.97 16.86
CA ASP A 383 -13.32 -3.89 16.72
C ASP A 383 -12.93 -3.89 15.24
N SER A 384 -12.21 -2.85 14.81
CA SER A 384 -11.82 -2.65 13.42
C SER A 384 -10.91 -3.77 12.91
N LYS A 385 -9.99 -4.27 13.76
CA LYS A 385 -9.07 -5.33 13.35
C LYS A 385 -9.84 -6.61 13.05
N THR A 386 -10.64 -7.10 14.00
CA THR A 386 -11.47 -8.29 13.86
C THR A 386 -12.46 -8.16 12.72
N LYS A 387 -13.13 -7.01 12.60
CA LYS A 387 -14.08 -6.71 11.52
C LYS A 387 -13.49 -6.93 10.13
N ASN A 388 -12.21 -6.62 9.95
CA ASN A 388 -11.57 -6.59 8.65
C ASN A 388 -10.68 -7.82 8.34
N LEU A 389 -10.57 -8.79 9.27
CA LEU A 389 -9.83 -10.04 9.04
C LEU A 389 -10.22 -10.77 7.74
N PRO A 390 -11.51 -10.88 7.37
CA PRO A 390 -11.87 -11.56 6.12
C PRO A 390 -11.37 -10.82 4.88
N ARG A 391 -11.27 -9.50 4.93
CA ARG A 391 -10.74 -8.71 3.82
C ARG A 391 -9.26 -8.98 3.62
N GLU A 392 -8.53 -9.00 4.72
CA GLU A 392 -7.10 -9.27 4.73
C GLU A 392 -6.83 -10.66 4.14
N GLU A 393 -7.52 -11.69 4.65
CA GLU A 393 -7.32 -13.07 4.18
C GLU A 393 -7.80 -13.26 2.73
N LEU A 394 -8.93 -12.67 2.33
CA LEU A 394 -9.39 -12.74 0.94
C LEU A 394 -8.40 -12.09 -0.02
N SER A 395 -7.91 -10.89 0.32
CA SER A 395 -6.96 -10.15 -0.52
C SER A 395 -5.64 -10.90 -0.64
N LYS A 396 -5.14 -11.46 0.48
CA LYS A 396 -3.96 -12.32 0.51
C LYS A 396 -4.16 -13.56 -0.36
N ASN A 397 -5.30 -14.24 -0.25
CA ASN A 397 -5.56 -15.45 -1.03
C ASN A 397 -5.61 -15.14 -2.52
N ILE A 398 -6.25 -14.04 -2.92
CA ILE A 398 -6.22 -13.57 -4.30
C ILE A 398 -4.79 -13.29 -4.76
N LEU A 399 -3.99 -12.53 -4.00
CA LEU A 399 -2.61 -12.17 -4.35
C LEU A 399 -1.70 -13.39 -4.54
N TYR A 400 -1.93 -14.44 -3.77
CA TYR A 400 -1.10 -15.65 -3.75
C TYR A 400 -1.73 -16.85 -4.44
N SER A 401 -2.82 -16.68 -5.20
CA SER A 401 -3.49 -17.75 -5.95
C SER A 401 -3.95 -18.91 -5.05
N LEU A 402 -4.43 -18.60 -3.84
CA LEU A 402 -4.90 -19.56 -2.84
C LEU A 402 -6.43 -19.71 -2.88
N PRO A 403 -7.01 -20.81 -2.38
CA PRO A 403 -8.46 -20.96 -2.29
C PRO A 403 -9.13 -19.82 -1.52
N ILE A 404 -10.21 -19.27 -2.07
CA ILE A 404 -10.98 -18.16 -1.47
C ILE A 404 -12.33 -18.61 -0.92
N ASP A 405 -12.77 -19.82 -1.28
CA ASP A 405 -14.05 -20.40 -0.88
C ASP A 405 -14.22 -20.56 0.64
N PRO A 406 -13.19 -20.87 1.46
CA PRO A 406 -13.40 -20.96 2.90
C PRO A 406 -13.74 -19.59 3.50
N VAL A 407 -13.05 -18.53 3.04
CA VAL A 407 -13.27 -17.15 3.50
C VAL A 407 -14.68 -16.69 3.12
N LEU A 408 -15.11 -17.00 1.89
CA LEU A 408 -16.44 -16.62 1.40
C LEU A 408 -17.57 -17.44 2.05
N MET A 409 -17.33 -18.71 2.38
CA MET A 409 -18.28 -19.51 3.16
C MET A 409 -18.47 -18.91 4.55
N ASP A 410 -17.38 -18.65 5.28
CA ASP A 410 -17.45 -18.09 6.64
C ASP A 410 -18.14 -16.72 6.65
N LEU A 411 -17.84 -15.87 5.67
CA LEU A 411 -18.53 -14.59 5.48
C LEU A 411 -20.02 -14.75 5.18
N SER A 412 -20.40 -15.77 4.39
CA SER A 412 -21.80 -16.07 4.10
C SER A 412 -22.55 -16.47 5.37
N TYR A 413 -21.98 -17.34 6.21
CA TYR A 413 -22.57 -17.66 7.52
C TYR A 413 -22.63 -16.47 8.47
N ASN A 414 -21.59 -15.63 8.49
CA ASN A 414 -21.62 -14.42 9.30
C ASN A 414 -22.77 -13.49 8.85
N ASN A 415 -22.91 -13.25 7.54
CA ASN A 415 -24.02 -12.47 7.00
C ASN A 415 -25.38 -13.11 7.24
N LEU A 416 -25.49 -14.45 7.19
CA LEU A 416 -26.73 -15.13 7.53
C LEU A 416 -27.16 -14.86 8.99
N SER A 417 -26.22 -14.62 9.89
CA SER A 417 -26.49 -14.44 11.33
C SER A 417 -26.91 -13.03 11.75
N ILE A 418 -26.78 -12.02 10.88
CA ILE A 418 -27.07 -10.61 11.23
C ILE A 418 -28.46 -10.15 10.79
N ASN A 419 -28.98 -9.11 11.45
CA ASN A 419 -30.32 -8.56 11.18
C ASN A 419 -30.44 -7.88 9.81
N ASN A 420 -29.37 -7.27 9.31
CA ASN A 420 -29.31 -6.57 8.02
C ASN A 420 -28.23 -7.19 7.12
N PRO A 421 -28.50 -8.39 6.58
CA PRO A 421 -27.56 -9.09 5.70
C PRO A 421 -27.31 -8.30 4.41
N SER A 422 -26.11 -8.42 3.84
CA SER A 422 -25.91 -8.11 2.42
C SER A 422 -25.80 -9.36 1.60
N THR A 423 -26.14 -9.21 0.34
CA THR A 423 -25.92 -10.21 -0.69
C THR A 423 -24.83 -9.77 -1.67
N LEU A 424 -24.18 -10.75 -2.27
CA LEU A 424 -23.46 -10.60 -3.53
C LEU A 424 -24.39 -11.01 -4.67
N ASN A 425 -24.11 -10.52 -5.88
CA ASN A 425 -24.77 -11.02 -7.07
C ASN A 425 -24.25 -12.44 -7.35
N SER A 426 -25.11 -13.46 -7.18
CA SER A 426 -24.72 -14.88 -7.34
C SER A 426 -24.17 -15.21 -8.72
N GLN A 427 -24.71 -14.59 -9.79
CA GLN A 427 -24.24 -14.83 -11.15
C GLN A 427 -22.82 -14.28 -11.36
N LEU A 428 -22.57 -13.04 -10.93
CA LEU A 428 -21.23 -12.44 -11.00
C LEU A 428 -20.25 -13.17 -10.09
N LEU A 429 -20.71 -13.69 -8.94
CA LEU A 429 -19.90 -14.51 -8.05
C LEU A 429 -19.50 -15.84 -8.71
N PHE A 430 -20.43 -16.49 -9.40
CA PHE A 430 -20.17 -17.69 -10.18
C PHE A 430 -19.14 -17.45 -11.28
N GLU A 431 -19.35 -16.43 -12.11
CA GLU A 431 -18.42 -16.08 -13.19
C GLU A 431 -17.03 -15.66 -12.66
N PHE A 432 -17.00 -14.98 -11.52
CA PHE A 432 -15.74 -14.66 -10.83
C PHE A 432 -15.00 -15.92 -10.39
N PHE A 433 -15.67 -16.88 -9.76
CA PHE A 433 -15.06 -18.14 -9.34
C PHE A 433 -14.58 -18.96 -10.54
N GLU A 434 -15.35 -19.05 -11.62
CA GLU A 434 -14.95 -19.75 -12.85
C GLU A 434 -13.64 -19.18 -13.41
N LYS A 435 -13.56 -17.86 -13.54
CA LYS A 435 -12.33 -17.18 -13.99
C LYS A 435 -11.19 -17.33 -12.99
N TYR A 436 -11.49 -17.29 -11.69
CA TYR A 436 -10.49 -17.50 -10.65
C TYR A 436 -9.85 -18.88 -10.76
N LEU A 437 -10.67 -19.94 -10.80
CA LEU A 437 -10.21 -21.32 -10.97
C LEU A 437 -9.38 -21.50 -12.24
N GLU A 438 -9.72 -20.83 -13.33
CA GLU A 438 -8.95 -20.88 -14.57
C GLU A 438 -7.58 -20.22 -14.47
N VAL A 439 -7.51 -19.07 -13.79
CA VAL A 439 -6.27 -18.33 -13.63
C VAL A 439 -5.35 -19.02 -12.63
N THR A 440 -5.90 -19.63 -11.58
CA THR A 440 -5.13 -20.39 -10.57
C THR A 440 -4.74 -21.80 -11.03
N GLY A 441 -5.22 -22.24 -12.21
CA GLY A 441 -4.90 -23.56 -12.76
C GLY A 441 -5.69 -24.71 -12.15
N MET A 442 -6.82 -24.42 -11.49
CA MET A 442 -7.72 -25.37 -10.82
C MET A 442 -8.97 -25.65 -11.69
N ASN A 443 -8.80 -25.79 -13.00
CA ASN A 443 -9.89 -25.95 -13.96
C ASN A 443 -10.75 -27.20 -13.71
N GLU A 444 -10.14 -28.24 -13.16
CA GLU A 444 -10.80 -29.49 -12.78
C GLU A 444 -11.91 -29.28 -11.73
N LEU A 445 -11.89 -28.17 -11.00
CA LEU A 445 -12.89 -27.84 -9.97
C LEU A 445 -14.12 -27.13 -10.55
N LYS A 446 -14.08 -26.64 -11.79
CA LYS A 446 -15.20 -25.90 -12.43
C LYS A 446 -16.48 -26.70 -12.49
N GLU A 447 -16.38 -28.00 -12.78
CA GLU A 447 -17.56 -28.88 -12.82
C GLU A 447 -18.21 -29.02 -11.43
N ILE A 448 -17.41 -29.23 -10.39
CA ILE A 448 -17.91 -29.29 -9.00
C ILE A 448 -18.56 -27.96 -8.62
N HIS A 449 -17.90 -26.87 -8.98
CA HIS A 449 -18.37 -25.51 -8.72
C HIS A 449 -19.73 -25.22 -9.38
N GLU A 450 -19.90 -25.53 -10.67
CA GLU A 450 -21.18 -25.38 -11.39
C GLU A 450 -22.30 -26.21 -10.74
N ILE A 451 -22.05 -27.48 -10.45
CA ILE A 451 -23.05 -28.36 -9.85
C ILE A 451 -23.45 -27.84 -8.46
N CYS A 452 -22.48 -27.42 -7.65
CA CYS A 452 -22.75 -26.87 -6.32
C CYS A 452 -23.48 -25.53 -6.38
N MET A 453 -23.23 -24.69 -7.39
CA MET A 453 -23.99 -23.48 -7.62
C MET A 453 -25.47 -23.79 -7.88
N LEU A 454 -25.75 -24.68 -8.83
CA LEU A 454 -27.13 -25.04 -9.20
C LEU A 454 -27.88 -25.64 -8.02
N VAL A 455 -27.29 -26.64 -7.37
CA VAL A 455 -27.90 -27.32 -6.21
C VAL A 455 -28.03 -26.35 -5.05
N GLY A 456 -26.97 -25.62 -4.69
CA GLY A 456 -26.97 -24.64 -3.61
C GLY A 456 -28.06 -23.58 -3.77
N ASP A 457 -28.19 -22.98 -4.94
CA ASP A 457 -29.28 -22.04 -5.25
C ASP A 457 -30.65 -22.67 -4.96
N ARG A 458 -30.86 -23.92 -5.36
CA ARG A 458 -32.15 -24.58 -5.13
C ARG A 458 -32.42 -24.86 -3.65
N ILE A 459 -31.39 -25.23 -2.88
CA ILE A 459 -31.46 -25.36 -1.42
C ILE A 459 -31.85 -24.03 -0.78
N GLY A 460 -31.15 -22.95 -1.17
CA GLY A 460 -31.39 -21.61 -0.64
C GLY A 460 -32.78 -21.07 -0.97
N TYR A 461 -33.27 -21.34 -2.18
CA TYR A 461 -34.65 -21.03 -2.57
C TYR A 461 -35.65 -21.76 -1.67
N PHE A 462 -35.50 -23.08 -1.49
CA PHE A 462 -36.39 -23.87 -0.62
C PHE A 462 -36.40 -23.34 0.81
N ALA A 463 -35.23 -23.15 1.42
CA ALA A 463 -35.11 -22.61 2.78
C ALA A 463 -35.73 -21.20 2.90
N GLY A 464 -35.63 -20.38 1.85
CA GLY A 464 -36.21 -19.03 1.81
C GLY A 464 -37.74 -19.08 1.70
N GLU A 465 -38.26 -20.05 0.95
CA GLU A 465 -39.69 -20.27 0.77
C GLU A 465 -40.37 -20.75 2.05
N THR A 466 -39.78 -21.73 2.73
CA THR A 466 -40.32 -22.38 3.94
C THR A 466 -39.91 -21.70 5.25
N ASP A 467 -39.09 -20.65 5.17
CA ASP A 467 -38.44 -20.01 6.32
C ASP A 467 -37.58 -20.95 7.18
N ASN A 468 -37.15 -22.08 6.61
CA ASN A 468 -36.35 -23.06 7.33
C ASN A 468 -34.86 -22.74 7.25
N LYS A 469 -34.43 -21.78 8.07
CA LYS A 469 -33.03 -21.35 8.17
C LYS A 469 -32.07 -22.45 8.67
N SER A 470 -32.56 -23.45 9.41
CA SER A 470 -31.71 -24.49 10.02
C SER A 470 -31.03 -25.37 8.96
N ILE A 471 -31.68 -25.58 7.81
CA ILE A 471 -31.12 -26.29 6.64
C ILE A 471 -29.80 -25.67 6.18
N LEU A 472 -29.67 -24.34 6.26
CA LEU A 472 -28.44 -23.67 5.82
C LEU A 472 -27.31 -23.89 6.82
N TYR A 473 -27.62 -23.93 8.12
CA TYR A 473 -26.65 -24.19 9.17
C TYR A 473 -26.16 -25.64 9.16
N SER A 474 -27.01 -26.62 8.81
CA SER A 474 -26.58 -28.02 8.73
C SER A 474 -25.55 -28.29 7.62
N ILE A 475 -25.51 -27.48 6.55
CA ILE A 475 -24.44 -27.57 5.55
C ILE A 475 -23.06 -27.38 6.21
N ARG A 476 -22.95 -26.54 7.26
CA ARG A 476 -21.68 -26.25 7.93
C ARG A 476 -21.08 -27.49 8.60
N GLU A 477 -21.93 -28.41 9.04
CA GLU A 477 -21.57 -29.63 9.77
C GLU A 477 -21.03 -30.75 8.86
N ILE A 478 -21.06 -30.55 7.54
CA ILE A 478 -20.51 -31.52 6.57
C ILE A 478 -18.98 -31.59 6.72
N GLY A 479 -18.49 -32.56 7.49
CA GLY A 479 -17.06 -32.79 7.70
C GLY A 479 -16.46 -33.92 6.84
N ASN A 480 -17.30 -34.83 6.35
CA ASN A 480 -16.92 -36.06 5.67
C ASN A 480 -18.06 -36.55 4.74
N MET A 481 -17.86 -37.72 4.12
CA MET A 481 -18.77 -38.28 3.12
C MET A 481 -20.11 -38.72 3.74
N GLU A 482 -20.04 -39.26 4.95
CA GLU A 482 -21.22 -39.66 5.73
C GLU A 482 -22.10 -38.43 6.01
N GLY A 483 -21.51 -37.36 6.54
CA GLY A 483 -22.23 -36.11 6.80
C GLY A 483 -22.80 -35.45 5.54
N LEU A 484 -22.11 -35.54 4.39
CA LEU A 484 -22.65 -35.06 3.12
C LEU A 484 -23.87 -35.88 2.67
N THR A 485 -23.79 -37.21 2.83
CA THR A 485 -24.88 -38.12 2.46
C THR A 485 -26.09 -37.94 3.39
N GLU A 486 -25.85 -37.81 4.69
CA GLU A 486 -26.86 -37.58 5.71
C GLU A 486 -27.57 -36.23 5.47
N PHE A 487 -26.82 -35.16 5.22
CA PHE A 487 -27.38 -33.85 4.87
C PHE A 487 -28.39 -33.92 3.70
N PHE A 488 -28.03 -34.61 2.61
CA PHE A 488 -28.95 -34.71 1.46
C PHE A 488 -30.18 -35.57 1.75
N LYS A 489 -30.07 -36.61 2.57
CA LYS A 489 -31.21 -37.43 3.01
C LYS A 489 -32.17 -36.62 3.88
N ASP A 490 -31.64 -35.88 4.86
CA ASP A 490 -32.44 -35.04 5.74
C ASP A 490 -33.14 -33.93 4.97
N LEU A 491 -32.44 -33.34 3.99
CA LEU A 491 -33.01 -32.34 3.10
C LEU A 491 -34.13 -32.90 2.21
N GLU A 492 -33.97 -34.11 1.69
CA GLU A 492 -35.02 -34.80 0.93
C GLU A 492 -36.26 -35.04 1.80
N TYR A 493 -36.07 -35.48 3.04
CA TYR A 493 -37.16 -35.64 4.00
C TYR A 493 -37.92 -34.33 4.28
N GLU A 494 -37.21 -33.24 4.56
CA GLU A 494 -37.84 -31.94 4.81
C GLU A 494 -38.59 -31.40 3.58
N ILE A 495 -38.09 -31.66 2.36
CA ILE A 495 -38.78 -31.29 1.12
C ILE A 495 -40.07 -32.09 0.91
N VAL A 496 -40.06 -33.38 1.22
CA VAL A 496 -41.26 -34.23 1.14
C VAL A 496 -42.30 -33.78 2.17
N LYS A 497 -41.87 -33.48 3.39
CA LYS A 497 -42.72 -32.97 4.49
C LYS A 497 -43.45 -31.67 4.10
N GLU A 498 -42.76 -30.75 3.43
CA GLU A 498 -43.32 -29.49 2.92
C GLU A 498 -44.06 -29.66 1.57
N LYS A 499 -44.30 -30.89 1.12
CA LYS A 499 -44.94 -31.24 -0.17
C LYS A 499 -44.28 -30.57 -1.39
N ALA A 500 -42.99 -30.29 -1.29
CA ALA A 500 -42.23 -29.54 -2.29
C ALA A 500 -41.40 -30.46 -3.20
N GLY A 501 -41.72 -31.76 -3.30
CA GLY A 501 -40.93 -32.76 -4.04
C GLY A 501 -40.65 -32.45 -5.51
N ALA A 502 -41.50 -31.64 -6.17
CA ALA A 502 -41.25 -31.14 -7.52
C ALA A 502 -39.96 -30.31 -7.62
N ILE A 503 -39.45 -29.78 -6.51
CA ILE A 503 -38.20 -29.01 -6.45
C ILE A 503 -37.00 -29.83 -6.94
N TRP A 504 -36.90 -31.10 -6.54
CA TRP A 504 -35.78 -31.98 -6.90
C TRP A 504 -35.95 -32.77 -8.18
N SER A 505 -37.20 -33.03 -8.57
CA SER A 505 -37.52 -33.62 -9.87
C SER A 505 -37.46 -32.61 -11.02
N SER A 506 -37.43 -31.30 -10.71
CA SER A 506 -37.28 -30.24 -11.71
C SER A 506 -35.87 -30.17 -12.29
N LYS A 507 -35.75 -29.54 -13.46
CA LYS A 507 -34.47 -29.29 -14.13
C LYS A 507 -34.04 -27.84 -13.93
N PRO A 508 -32.75 -27.55 -13.73
CA PRO A 508 -32.24 -26.19 -13.82
C PRO A 508 -32.49 -25.61 -15.22
N LYS A 509 -32.66 -24.30 -15.31
CA LYS A 509 -32.85 -23.62 -16.60
C LYS A 509 -31.65 -23.87 -17.51
N GLY A 510 -31.89 -24.38 -18.71
CA GLY A 510 -30.84 -24.64 -19.70
C GLY A 510 -30.02 -25.91 -19.44
N LYS A 511 -30.50 -26.83 -18.59
CA LYS A 511 -29.87 -28.13 -18.32
C LYS A 511 -30.87 -29.27 -18.54
N ASP A 512 -30.40 -30.38 -19.07
CA ASP A 512 -31.23 -31.56 -19.35
C ASP A 512 -31.35 -32.52 -18.17
N GLU A 513 -30.49 -32.37 -17.17
CA GLU A 513 -30.43 -33.18 -15.96
C GLU A 513 -31.33 -32.61 -14.85
N THR A 514 -31.88 -33.47 -13.99
CA THR A 514 -32.64 -33.05 -12.81
C THR A 514 -31.70 -32.68 -11.66
N TYR A 515 -32.20 -31.93 -10.68
CA TYR A 515 -31.42 -31.67 -9.46
C TYR A 515 -31.05 -32.96 -8.72
N PHE A 516 -31.90 -33.99 -8.75
CA PHE A 516 -31.57 -35.29 -8.16
C PHE A 516 -30.33 -35.95 -8.82
N SER A 517 -30.22 -35.89 -10.15
CA SER A 517 -29.00 -36.36 -10.84
C SER A 517 -27.77 -35.52 -10.50
N LEU A 518 -27.93 -34.20 -10.34
CA LEU A 518 -26.84 -33.31 -9.93
C LEU A 518 -26.34 -33.65 -8.52
N ILE A 519 -27.24 -33.93 -7.57
CA ILE A 519 -26.88 -34.37 -6.21
C ILE A 519 -26.10 -35.69 -6.26
N LYS A 520 -26.54 -36.67 -7.08
CA LYS A 520 -25.78 -37.92 -7.27
C LYS A 520 -24.37 -37.67 -7.80
N ARG A 521 -24.20 -36.73 -8.73
CA ARG A 521 -22.87 -36.35 -9.23
C ARG A 521 -22.00 -35.71 -8.14
N ILE A 522 -22.57 -34.87 -7.28
CA ILE A 522 -21.87 -34.35 -6.09
C ILE A 522 -21.34 -35.52 -5.24
N LEU A 523 -22.21 -36.48 -4.90
CA LEU A 523 -21.86 -37.65 -4.08
C LEU A 523 -20.81 -38.57 -4.74
N GLN A 524 -20.80 -38.65 -6.07
CA GLN A 524 -19.77 -39.40 -6.80
C GLN A 524 -18.42 -38.70 -6.79
N LYS A 525 -18.40 -37.36 -6.85
CA LYS A 525 -17.16 -36.56 -6.87
C LYS A 525 -16.56 -36.32 -5.47
N SER A 526 -17.30 -36.62 -4.41
CA SER A 526 -16.88 -36.44 -3.01
C SER A 526 -16.04 -37.59 -2.43
N GLN A 527 -15.42 -38.43 -3.27
CA GLN A 527 -14.58 -39.54 -2.79
C GLN A 527 -13.25 -39.10 -2.13
N ASP A 528 -12.79 -37.87 -2.36
CA ASP A 528 -11.65 -37.25 -1.66
C ASP A 528 -12.15 -36.25 -0.60
N LYS A 529 -11.57 -36.29 0.61
CA LYS A 529 -11.83 -35.34 1.71
C LYS A 529 -11.62 -33.88 1.30
N LYS A 530 -10.68 -33.59 0.40
CA LYS A 530 -10.49 -32.24 -0.14
C LYS A 530 -11.71 -31.77 -0.94
N ASN A 531 -12.30 -32.65 -1.76
CA ASN A 531 -13.49 -32.34 -2.54
C ASN A 531 -14.71 -32.12 -1.63
N ILE A 532 -14.82 -32.84 -0.51
CA ILE A 532 -15.93 -32.66 0.44
C ILE A 532 -15.93 -31.25 1.03
N THR A 533 -14.75 -30.78 1.46
CA THR A 533 -14.61 -29.43 2.04
C THR A 533 -15.00 -28.37 1.01
N LEU A 534 -14.56 -28.53 -0.23
CA LEU A 534 -14.89 -27.62 -1.33
C LEU A 534 -16.39 -27.63 -1.68
N ILE A 535 -16.98 -28.81 -1.82
CA ILE A 535 -18.42 -29.02 -2.07
C ILE A 535 -19.24 -28.31 -0.99
N ARG A 536 -18.91 -28.54 0.28
CA ARG A 536 -19.56 -27.86 1.41
C ARG A 536 -19.47 -26.35 1.25
N ASN A 537 -18.28 -25.81 1.02
CA ASN A 537 -18.06 -24.37 0.93
C ASN A 537 -18.89 -23.76 -0.21
N TYR A 538 -18.88 -24.36 -1.41
CA TYR A 538 -19.68 -23.87 -2.53
C TYR A 538 -21.19 -23.98 -2.28
N LEU A 539 -21.68 -25.14 -1.81
CA LEU A 539 -23.10 -25.31 -1.48
C LEU A 539 -23.56 -24.25 -0.47
N ALA A 540 -22.79 -24.03 0.59
CA ALA A 540 -23.11 -23.04 1.62
C ALA A 540 -23.14 -21.62 1.06
N ILE A 541 -22.13 -21.22 0.27
CA ILE A 541 -22.07 -19.89 -0.36
C ILE A 541 -23.34 -19.64 -1.17
N TYR A 542 -23.65 -20.51 -2.14
CA TYR A 542 -24.77 -20.29 -3.05
C TYR A 542 -26.14 -20.42 -2.36
N ALA A 543 -26.31 -21.41 -1.47
CA ALA A 543 -27.55 -21.57 -0.72
C ALA A 543 -27.84 -20.35 0.17
N ILE A 544 -26.83 -19.80 0.84
CA ILE A 544 -27.03 -18.63 1.69
C ILE A 544 -27.31 -17.38 0.84
N GLN A 545 -26.54 -17.11 -0.21
CA GLN A 545 -26.80 -15.94 -1.07
C GLN A 545 -28.22 -16.00 -1.66
N LYS A 546 -28.65 -17.19 -2.10
CA LYS A 546 -29.98 -17.37 -2.66
C LYS A 546 -31.07 -17.21 -1.61
N TYR A 547 -30.94 -17.83 -0.43
CA TYR A 547 -31.87 -17.63 0.68
C TYR A 547 -32.09 -16.15 1.00
N LEU A 548 -31.01 -15.40 1.16
CA LEU A 548 -31.06 -13.97 1.47
C LEU A 548 -31.77 -13.17 0.36
N SER A 549 -31.48 -13.49 -0.91
CA SER A 549 -32.14 -12.85 -2.04
C SER A 549 -33.65 -13.17 -2.12
N THR A 550 -34.05 -14.42 -1.84
CA THR A 550 -35.46 -14.86 -1.81
C THR A 550 -36.20 -14.15 -0.69
N LYS A 551 -35.62 -14.08 0.52
CA LYS A 551 -36.21 -13.35 1.65
C LYS A 551 -36.39 -11.87 1.35
N TYR A 552 -35.40 -11.24 0.72
CA TYR A 552 -35.50 -9.84 0.30
C TYR A 552 -36.59 -9.62 -0.76
N ALA A 553 -36.73 -10.54 -1.72
CA ALA A 553 -37.80 -10.47 -2.71
C ALA A 553 -39.19 -10.58 -2.08
N LYS A 554 -39.37 -11.47 -1.09
CA LYS A 554 -40.63 -11.58 -0.34
C LYS A 554 -40.98 -10.31 0.45
N THR A 555 -39.99 -9.65 1.06
CA THR A 555 -40.25 -8.42 1.82
C THR A 555 -40.50 -7.20 0.94
N LYS A 556 -40.02 -7.18 -0.31
CA LYS A 556 -40.30 -6.10 -1.28
C LYS A 556 -41.50 -6.35 -2.19
N GLY A 557 -41.86 -7.61 -2.45
CA GLY A 557 -43.00 -8.00 -3.28
C GLY A 557 -44.32 -8.17 -2.50
N GLY A 558 -44.32 -7.88 -1.20
CA GLY A 558 -45.50 -7.92 -0.32
C GLY A 558 -45.92 -6.52 0.13
N ALA A 559 -46.10 -5.60 -0.81
CA ALA A 559 -46.80 -4.32 -0.63
C ALA A 559 -47.93 -4.22 -1.67
#